data_AF-A0A1A8Q4F6-F1
#
_entry.id   AF-A0A1A8Q4F6-F1
#
_cell.length_a   1.000
_cell.length_b   1.000
_cell.length_c   1.000
_cell.angle_alpha   90.00
_cell.angle_beta   90.00
_cell.angle_gamma   90.00
#
_symmetry.space_group_name_H-M   'P 1'
#
loop_
_entity.id
_entity.type
_entity.pdbx_description
1 polymer ?
#
loop_
_entity_poly.entity_id
_entity_poly.type
_entity_poly.pdbx_seq_one_letter_code
_entity_poly.pdbx_strand_id
1 'polypeptide(L)' 'MLENILYAPLQLPSGLSASAESLLQGLLERDVSKRLGQDLDIEELKDHPFFAFINWDDLVARR' A
#
# COMPACT_ATOMS: atom_id res chain seq x y z
N MET A 1 -17.81 9.75 14.20
CA MET A 1 -17.40 9.87 12.77
C MET A 1 -16.04 9.23 12.49
N LEU A 2 -15.05 9.33 13.39
CA LEU A 2 -13.73 8.71 13.21
C LEU A 2 -13.62 7.28 13.75
N GLU A 3 -14.64 6.77 14.44
CA GLU A 3 -14.60 5.45 15.10
C GLU A 3 -14.24 4.30 14.14
N ASN A 4 -14.71 4.34 12.89
CA ASN A 4 -14.40 3.29 11.92
C ASN A 4 -12.92 3.26 11.53
N ILE A 5 -12.31 4.43 11.37
CA ILE A 5 -10.88 4.53 11.06
C ILE A 5 -10.07 4.03 12.26
N LEU A 6 -10.48 4.38 13.48
CA LEU A 6 -9.75 4.02 14.69
C LEU A 6 -9.91 2.55 15.09
N TYR A 7 -11.10 1.96 14.89
CA TYR A 7 -11.46 0.69 15.56
C TYR A 7 -12.05 -0.38 14.64
N ALA A 8 -12.71 -0.03 13.53
CA ALA A 8 -13.35 -1.05 12.69
C ALA A 8 -12.28 -1.89 11.97
N PRO A 9 -12.42 -3.23 11.90
CA PRO A 9 -11.45 -4.04 11.15
C PRO A 9 -11.38 -3.59 9.68
N LEU A 10 -10.20 -3.65 9.08
CA LEU A 10 -10.04 -3.36 7.65
C LEU A 10 -10.80 -4.43 6.86
N GLN A 11 -11.77 -3.99 6.05
CA GLN A 11 -12.54 -4.86 5.18
C GLN A 11 -12.14 -4.56 3.73
N LEU A 12 -11.63 -5.56 3.03
CA LEU A 12 -11.25 -5.45 1.63
C LEU A 12 -12.30 -6.16 0.74
N PRO A 13 -12.67 -5.58 -0.42
CA PRO A 13 -13.62 -6.21 -1.32
C PRO A 13 -13.04 -7.51 -1.90
N SER A 14 -13.93 -8.44 -2.26
CA SER A 14 -13.55 -9.64 -2.99
C SER A 14 -13.10 -9.29 -4.42
N GLY A 15 -12.20 -10.09 -4.98
CA GLY A 15 -11.71 -9.94 -6.35
C GLY A 15 -10.43 -9.11 -6.52
N LEU A 16 -9.82 -8.65 -5.43
CA LEU A 16 -8.48 -8.08 -5.46
C LEU A 16 -7.43 -9.17 -5.77
N SER A 17 -6.36 -8.80 -6.46
CA SER A 17 -5.17 -9.65 -6.54
C SER A 17 -4.49 -9.71 -5.16
N ALA A 18 -3.74 -10.79 -4.90
CA ALA A 18 -2.98 -10.91 -3.65
C ALA A 18 -2.01 -9.74 -3.43
N SER A 19 -1.40 -9.22 -4.51
CA SER A 19 -0.55 -8.04 -4.44
C SER A 19 -1.31 -6.75 -4.11
N ALA A 20 -2.54 -6.58 -4.62
CA ALA A 20 -3.37 -5.43 -4.28
C ALA A 20 -3.86 -5.50 -2.83
N GLU A 21 -4.23 -6.69 -2.35
CA GLU A 21 -4.62 -6.92 -0.97
C GLU A 21 -3.48 -6.60 0.00
N SER A 22 -2.28 -7.14 -0.27
CA SER A 22 -1.06 -6.86 0.51
C SER A 22 -0.75 -5.37 0.57
N LEU A 23 -0.84 -4.66 -0.57
CA LEU A 23 -0.59 -3.22 -0.62
C LEU A 23 -1.55 -2.44 0.27
N LEU A 24 -2.85 -2.73 0.17
CA LEU A 24 -3.87 -2.03 0.95
C LEU A 24 -3.76 -2.33 2.44
N GLN A 25 -3.45 -3.57 2.83
CA GLN A 25 -3.19 -3.93 4.22
C GLN A 25 -2.01 -3.16 4.80
N GLY A 26 -0.90 -3.06 4.06
CA GLY A 26 0.29 -2.34 4.50
C GLY A 26 0.08 -0.82 4.61
N LEU A 27 -0.58 -0.19 3.63
CA LEU A 27 -0.81 1.25 3.63
C LEU A 27 -1.86 1.70 4.65
N LEU A 28 -2.90 0.88 4.87
CA LEU A 28 -4.00 1.18 5.80
C LEU A 28 -3.77 0.62 7.20
N GLU A 29 -2.54 0.25 7.52
CA GLU A 29 -2.12 -0.12 8.88
C GLU A 29 -2.24 1.09 9.81
N ARG A 30 -2.89 0.86 10.95
CA ARG A 30 -3.16 1.87 11.98
C ARG A 30 -1.92 2.19 12.78
N ASP A 31 -1.16 1.16 13.11
CA ASP A 31 0.12 1.31 13.79
C ASP A 31 1.15 1.88 12.81
N VAL A 32 1.48 3.17 12.98
CA VAL A 32 2.43 3.87 12.11
C VAL A 32 3.77 3.14 12.05
N SER A 33 4.18 2.47 13.13
CA SER A 33 5.45 1.72 13.16
C SER A 33 5.47 0.48 12.26
N LYS A 34 4.31 0.01 11.82
CA LYS A 34 4.14 -1.18 10.96
C LYS A 34 3.60 -0.83 9.57
N ARG A 35 3.32 0.46 9.33
CA ARG A 35 2.77 0.92 8.07
C ARG A 35 3.82 0.81 6.98
N LEU A 36 3.39 0.36 5.80
CA LEU A 36 4.23 0.36 4.61
C LEU A 36 4.74 1.78 4.32
N GLY A 37 6.04 1.92 4.14
CA GLY A 37 6.75 3.18 3.97
C GLY A 37 7.25 3.80 5.28
N GLN A 38 7.17 3.11 6.41
CA GLN A 38 7.67 3.64 7.67
C GLN A 38 9.21 3.61 7.76
N ASP A 39 9.89 2.64 7.14
CA ASP A 39 11.34 2.49 7.27
C ASP A 39 12.10 3.19 6.13
N LEU A 40 11.63 3.05 4.88
CA LEU A 40 12.27 3.57 3.66
C LEU A 40 11.36 4.46 2.81
N ASP A 41 10.23 4.92 3.36
CA ASP A 41 9.28 5.81 2.69
C ASP A 41 8.87 5.26 1.32
N ILE A 42 9.15 6.01 0.24
CA ILE A 42 8.69 5.67 -1.10
C ILE A 42 9.39 4.43 -1.68
N GLU A 43 10.60 4.09 -1.24
CA GLU A 43 11.35 2.96 -1.82
C GLU A 43 10.68 1.62 -1.49
N GLU A 44 10.13 1.47 -0.29
CA GLU A 44 9.28 0.32 0.08
C GLU A 44 8.07 0.16 -0.83
N LEU A 45 7.43 1.29 -1.19
CA LEU A 45 6.29 1.27 -2.09
C LEU A 45 6.73 0.90 -3.50
N LYS A 46 7.84 1.45 -4.00
CA LYS A 46 8.35 1.15 -5.34
C LYS A 46 8.70 -0.31 -5.52
N ASP A 47 9.27 -0.93 -4.48
CA ASP A 47 9.67 -2.34 -4.46
C ASP A 47 8.51 -3.30 -4.18
N HIS A 48 7.33 -2.80 -3.82
CA HIS A 48 6.19 -3.65 -3.49
C HIS A 48 5.72 -4.47 -4.72
N PRO A 49 5.38 -5.77 -4.59
CA PRO A 49 4.98 -6.63 -5.72
C PRO A 49 3.80 -6.13 -6.55
N PHE A 50 2.97 -5.26 -5.98
CA PHE A 50 1.88 -4.60 -6.72
C PHE A 50 2.40 -3.70 -7.85
N PHE A 51 3.58 -3.10 -7.71
CA PHE A 51 4.16 -2.19 -8.69
C PHE A 51 5.30 -2.83 -9.49
N ALA A 52 5.52 -4.14 -9.37
CA ALA A 52 6.63 -4.83 -10.04
C ALA A 52 6.65 -4.70 -11.58
N PHE A 53 5.53 -4.33 -12.19
CA PHE A 53 5.41 -4.10 -13.64
C PHE A 53 5.60 -2.62 -14.05
N ILE A 54 5.81 -1.71 -13.10
CA ILE A 54 6.03 -0.30 -13.36
C ILE A 54 7.53 -0.03 -13.49
N ASN A 55 7.95 0.53 -14.62
CA ASN A 55 9.22 1.23 -14.68
C ASN A 55 9.02 2.67 -14.18
N TRP A 56 9.54 2.97 -12.99
CA TRP A 56 9.38 4.27 -12.35
C TRP A 56 10.04 5.41 -13.13
N ASP A 57 11.18 5.15 -13.78
CA ASP A 57 11.89 6.16 -14.57
C ASP A 57 11.09 6.55 -15.81
N ASP A 58 10.51 5.57 -16.51
CA ASP A 58 9.65 5.80 -17.68
C ASP A 58 8.37 6.53 -17.27
N LEU A 59 7.74 6.13 -16.16
CA LEU A 59 6.54 6.76 -15.62
C LEU A 59 6.77 8.26 -15.32
N VAL A 60 7.88 8.59 -14.64
CA VAL A 60 8.24 9.98 -14.32
C VAL A 60 8.60 10.76 -15.59
N ALA A 61 9.30 10.13 -16.53
CA ALA A 61 9.65 10.72 -17.82
C ALA A 61 8.45 10.86 -18.78
N ARG A 62 7.28 10.30 -18.43
CA ARG A 62 6.07 10.22 -19.26
C ARG A 62 6.33 9.57 -20.61
N ARG A 63 7.06 8.45 -20.59
CA ARG A 63 7.43 7.64 -21.76
C ARG A 63 6.71 6.31 -21.78
#